data_AF-A0A7L2PGK1-F1
#
_entry.id   AF-A0A7L2PGK1-F1
#
_cell.length_a   1.000
_cell.length_b   1.000
_cell.length_c   1.000
_cell.angle_alpha   90.00
_cell.angle_beta   90.00
_cell.angle_gamma   90.00
#
_symmetry.space_group_name_H-M   'P 1'
#
loop_
_entity.id
_entity.type
_entity.pdbx_description
1 polymer ?
#
loop_
_entity_poly.entity_id
_entity_poly.type
_entity_poly.pdbx_seq_one_letter_code
_entity_poly.pdbx_strand_id
1 'polypeptide(L)'
;QLILFGLSNQLVVAFKEDNTVAFKHLFLKGYEDGTDDTAAIYTRGDLLGHLAFVIEKYLAVPNETLGRYAYGVPGGVPGGVPELRLCQRFFRRGDIDPGNDTFDIDPSV
;
A
#
# COMPACT_ATOMS: atom_id res chain seq x y z
N GLN A 1 21.43 -31.07 -8.94
CA GLN A 1 21.72 -29.73 -8.37
C GLN A 1 20.60 -28.72 -8.66
N LEU A 2 20.05 -28.66 -9.88
CA LEU A 2 18.97 -27.73 -10.26
C LEU A 2 17.65 -27.93 -9.49
N ILE A 3 17.25 -29.17 -9.20
CA ILE A 3 15.95 -29.48 -8.56
C ILE A 3 15.88 -28.92 -7.12
N LEU A 4 16.92 -29.14 -6.31
CA LEU A 4 17.00 -28.62 -4.93
C LEU A 4 16.99 -27.08 -4.90
N PHE A 5 17.71 -26.45 -5.82
CA PHE A 5 17.70 -25.00 -5.99
C PHE A 5 16.32 -24.49 -6.43
N GLY A 6 15.68 -25.17 -7.38
CA GLY A 6 14.34 -24.86 -7.86
C GLY A 6 13.29 -24.91 -6.74
N LEU A 7 13.32 -25.95 -5.91
CA LEU A 7 12.42 -26.09 -4.75
C LEU A 7 12.62 -24.95 -3.74
N SER A 8 13.87 -24.58 -3.46
CA SER A 8 14.16 -23.45 -2.55
C SER A 8 13.63 -22.13 -3.11
N ASN A 9 13.84 -21.86 -4.40
CA ASN A 9 13.36 -20.62 -5.02
C ASN A 9 11.84 -20.58 -5.07
N GLN A 10 11.20 -21.71 -5.41
CA GLN A 10 9.75 -21.80 -5.44
C GLN A 10 9.13 -21.53 -4.06
N LEU A 11 9.75 -21.99 -2.98
CA LEU A 11 9.30 -21.68 -1.61
C LEU A 11 9.40 -20.19 -1.29
N VAL A 12 10.48 -19.51 -1.71
CA VAL A 12 10.63 -18.06 -1.50
C VAL A 12 9.60 -17.27 -2.30
N VAL A 13 9.34 -17.69 -3.54
CA VAL A 13 8.32 -17.07 -4.40
C VAL A 13 6.93 -17.26 -3.80
N ALA A 14 6.56 -18.50 -3.45
CA ALA A 14 5.27 -18.79 -2.83
C ALA A 14 5.09 -18.00 -1.52
N PHE A 15 6.10 -17.97 -0.65
CA PHE A 15 6.05 -17.16 0.56
C PHE A 15 5.80 -15.67 0.27
N LYS A 16 6.47 -15.11 -0.75
CA LYS A 16 6.26 -13.71 -1.14
C LYS A 16 4.85 -13.48 -1.69
N GLU A 17 4.37 -14.37 -2.56
CA GLU A 17 3.05 -14.25 -3.19
C GLU A 17 1.93 -14.38 -2.16
N ASP A 18 1.98 -15.41 -1.32
CA ASP A 18 1.00 -15.64 -0.26
C ASP A 18 0.92 -14.45 0.72
N ASN A 19 2.07 -13.91 1.14
CA ASN A 19 2.09 -12.73 2.00
C ASN A 19 1.56 -11.47 1.27
N THR A 20 1.82 -11.35 -0.03
CA THR A 20 1.30 -10.22 -0.83
C THR A 20 -0.22 -10.27 -0.90
N VAL A 21 -0.79 -11.45 -1.16
CA VAL A 21 -2.26 -11.66 -1.16
C VAL A 21 -2.84 -11.36 0.23
N ALA A 22 -2.23 -11.89 1.30
CA ALA A 22 -2.66 -11.61 2.67
C ALA A 22 -2.67 -10.10 2.99
N PHE A 23 -1.65 -9.35 2.56
CA PHE A 23 -1.59 -7.90 2.77
C PHE A 23 -2.65 -7.14 1.98
N LYS A 24 -3.04 -7.59 0.78
CA LYS A 24 -4.17 -6.99 0.06
C LYS A 24 -5.46 -7.12 0.88
N HIS A 25 -5.78 -8.33 1.34
CA HIS A 25 -6.94 -8.58 2.19
C HIS A 25 -6.91 -7.84 3.53
N LEU A 26 -5.72 -7.61 4.10
CA LEU A 26 -5.57 -6.90 5.37
C LEU A 26 -5.72 -5.38 5.23
N PHE A 27 -5.14 -4.78 4.19
CA PHE A 27 -5.01 -3.32 4.10
C PHE A 27 -5.94 -2.67 3.07
N LEU A 28 -6.38 -3.39 2.04
CA LEU A 28 -7.30 -2.86 1.03
C LEU A 28 -8.74 -3.16 1.47
N LYS A 29 -9.47 -2.12 1.87
CA LYS A 29 -10.85 -2.25 2.32
C LYS A 29 -11.73 -2.81 1.19
N GLY A 30 -12.40 -3.94 1.45
CA GLY A 30 -13.31 -4.56 0.49
C GLY A 30 -12.63 -5.21 -0.72
N TYR A 31 -11.34 -5.56 -0.61
CA TYR A 31 -10.63 -6.29 -1.65
C TYR A 31 -11.21 -7.69 -1.87
N GLU A 32 -11.30 -8.08 -3.15
CA GLU A 32 -11.71 -9.41 -3.59
C GLU A 32 -10.67 -9.97 -4.57
N ASP A 33 -10.40 -11.27 -4.50
CA ASP A 33 -9.42 -11.91 -5.37
C ASP A 33 -9.79 -11.72 -6.86
N GLY A 34 -8.80 -11.34 -7.67
CA GLY A 34 -8.97 -11.08 -9.09
C GLY A 34 -9.42 -9.66 -9.45
N THR A 35 -9.58 -8.76 -8.47
CA THR A 35 -9.91 -7.33 -8.72
C THR A 35 -8.69 -6.41 -8.82
N ASP A 36 -7.48 -6.97 -8.89
CA ASP A 36 -6.22 -6.21 -8.85
C ASP A 36 -6.14 -5.05 -9.86
N ASP A 37 -6.61 -5.26 -11.08
CA ASP A 37 -6.51 -4.28 -12.17
C ASP A 37 -7.75 -3.37 -12.27
N THR A 38 -8.82 -3.70 -11.55
CA THR A 38 -10.14 -3.05 -11.69
C THR A 38 -10.58 -2.32 -10.42
N ALA A 39 -9.94 -2.59 -9.28
CA ALA A 39 -10.23 -1.94 -8.01
C ALA A 39 -9.88 -0.45 -8.08
N ALA A 40 -10.90 0.40 -8.00
CA ALA A 40 -10.75 1.85 -8.00
C ALA A 40 -11.75 2.51 -7.04
N ILE A 41 -11.36 3.70 -6.55
CA ILE A 41 -12.16 4.51 -5.63
C ILE A 41 -12.66 5.73 -6.40
N TYR A 42 -13.97 5.97 -6.39
CA TYR A 42 -14.62 7.00 -7.22
C TYR A 42 -15.09 8.23 -6.44
N THR A 43 -15.02 8.20 -5.11
CA THR A 43 -15.47 9.34 -4.28
C THR A 43 -14.39 9.76 -3.28
N ARG A 44 -14.39 11.05 -2.94
CA ARG A 44 -13.50 11.60 -1.92
C ARG A 44 -13.77 11.00 -0.54
N GLY A 45 -15.04 10.77 -0.21
CA GLY A 45 -15.45 10.17 1.06
C GLY A 45 -14.89 8.76 1.20
N ASP A 46 -15.02 7.95 0.15
CA ASP A 46 -14.48 6.59 0.14
C ASP A 46 -12.95 6.61 0.21
N LEU A 47 -12.27 7.52 -0.49
CA LEU A 47 -10.81 7.64 -0.42
C LEU A 47 -10.33 7.88 1.02
N LEU A 48 -10.95 8.83 1.72
CA LEU A 48 -10.62 9.10 3.13
C LEU A 48 -10.94 7.89 4.02
N GLY A 49 -12.04 7.19 3.76
CA GLY A 49 -12.42 5.97 4.48
C GLY A 49 -11.42 4.82 4.27
N HIS A 50 -10.89 4.65 3.06
CA HIS A 50 -9.88 3.64 2.76
C HIS A 50 -8.53 4.00 3.40
N LEU A 51 -8.12 5.27 3.37
CA LEU A 51 -6.90 5.72 4.05
C LEU A 51 -6.97 5.50 5.56
N ALA A 52 -8.10 5.83 6.20
CA ALA A 52 -8.30 5.59 7.62
C ALA A 52 -8.25 4.08 7.95
N PHE A 53 -8.88 3.25 7.11
CA PHE A 53 -8.87 1.79 7.26
C PHE A 53 -7.44 1.22 7.18
N VAL A 54 -6.61 1.66 6.23
CA VAL A 54 -5.21 1.23 6.12
C VAL A 54 -4.43 1.55 7.39
N ILE A 55 -4.59 2.76 7.94
CA ILE A 55 -3.89 3.19 9.15
C ILE A 55 -4.33 2.35 10.35
N GLU A 56 -5.64 2.17 10.52
CA GLU A 56 -6.20 1.35 11.59
C GLU A 56 -5.68 -0.09 11.52
N LYS A 57 -5.73 -0.71 10.34
CA LYS A 57 -5.23 -2.07 10.12
C LYS A 57 -3.73 -2.17 10.33
N TYR A 58 -2.95 -1.18 9.89
CA TYR A 58 -1.51 -1.14 10.15
C TYR A 58 -1.22 -1.15 11.65
N LEU A 59 -1.91 -0.33 12.45
CA LEU A 59 -1.72 -0.29 13.90
C LEU A 59 -2.20 -1.57 14.61
N ALA A 60 -3.15 -2.29 14.03
CA ALA A 60 -3.70 -3.53 14.59
C ALA A 60 -2.92 -4.80 14.19
N VAL A 61 -1.94 -4.70 13.29
CA VAL A 61 -1.19 -5.86 12.74
C VAL A 61 -0.77 -6.88 13.81
N PRO A 62 -0.10 -6.50 14.93
CA PRO A 62 0.38 -7.47 15.92
C PRO A 62 -0.72 -8.30 16.59
N ASN A 63 -1.96 -7.82 16.57
CA ASN A 63 -3.09 -8.42 17.29
C ASN A 63 -4.10 -9.11 16.37
N GLU A 64 -4.23 -8.68 15.12
CA GLU A 64 -5.27 -9.17 14.20
C GLU A 64 -4.77 -10.14 13.13
N THR A 65 -3.46 -10.17 12.84
CA THR A 65 -2.95 -11.01 11.75
C THR A 65 -2.68 -12.44 12.18
N LEU A 66 -3.00 -13.39 11.29
CA LEU A 66 -2.61 -14.80 11.45
C LEU A 66 -1.10 -15.01 11.31
N GLY A 67 -0.44 -14.19 10.49
CA GLY A 67 1.01 -14.18 10.33
C GLY A 67 1.72 -13.42 11.45
N ARG A 68 3.02 -13.67 11.64
CA ARG A 68 3.85 -12.92 12.59
C ARG A 68 4.61 -11.83 11.86
N TYR A 69 4.11 -10.61 11.93
CA TYR A 69 4.73 -9.43 11.34
C TYR A 69 5.28 -8.50 12.42
N ALA A 70 6.46 -7.94 12.16
CA ALA A 70 7.08 -6.93 13.01
C ALA A 70 7.28 -5.65 12.19
N TYR A 71 7.13 -4.50 12.83
CA TYR A 71 7.38 -3.23 12.16
C TYR A 71 8.87 -2.99 11.99
N GLY A 72 9.27 -2.63 10.77
CA GLY A 72 10.64 -2.27 10.45
C GLY A 72 10.96 -0.81 10.79
N VAL A 73 12.20 -0.56 11.18
CA VAL A 73 12.72 0.80 11.35
C VAL A 73 13.22 1.31 9.99
N PRO A 74 12.75 2.47 9.52
CA PRO A 74 13.24 3.05 8.27
C PRO A 74 14.77 3.20 8.28
N GLY A 75 15.44 2.70 7.24
CA GLY A 75 16.90 2.82 7.10
C GLY A 75 17.71 1.95 8.06
N GLY A 76 17.08 1.08 8.87
CA GLY A 76 17.78 0.16 9.77
C GLY A 76 18.57 0.83 10.89
N VAL A 77 18.25 2.10 11.20
CA VAL A 77 18.98 2.89 12.20
C VAL A 77 18.72 2.32 13.60
N PRO A 78 19.76 1.93 14.36
CA PRO A 78 19.60 1.44 15.72
C PRO A 78 18.92 2.50 16.60
N GLY A 79 17.83 2.14 17.27
CA GLY A 79 17.04 3.06 18.11
C GLY A 79 16.02 3.92 17.34
N GLY A 80 15.86 3.72 16.02
CA GLY A 80 14.76 4.34 15.30
C GLY A 80 13.41 3.73 15.67
N VAL A 81 12.36 4.52 15.48
CA VAL A 81 10.97 4.11 15.75
C VAL A 81 10.36 3.57 14.45
N PRO A 82 9.55 2.50 14.49
CA PRO A 82 8.84 2.08 13.31
C PRO A 82 7.87 3.16 12.84
N GLU A 83 7.82 3.39 11.53
CA GLU A 83 7.05 4.50 10.94
C GLU A 83 6.26 4.03 9.72
N LEU A 84 4.98 4.39 9.67
CA LEU A 84 4.17 4.35 8.46
C LEU A 84 4.20 5.72 7.79
N ARG A 85 4.78 5.81 6.59
CA ARG A 85 4.81 7.06 5.81
C ARG A 85 3.68 7.08 4.79
N LEU A 86 2.78 8.04 4.94
CA LEU A 86 1.74 8.38 3.97
C LEU A 86 2.20 9.59 3.16
N CYS A 87 2.48 9.39 1.89
CA CYS A 87 2.98 10.43 1.01
C CYS A 87 1.87 10.89 0.06
N GLN A 88 1.61 12.19 0.01
CA GLN A 88 0.80 12.80 -1.01
C GLN A 88 1.72 13.38 -2.10
N ARG A 89 1.44 13.05 -3.36
CA ARG A 89 2.11 13.66 -4.52
C ARG A 89 1.07 14.49 -5.28
N PHE A 90 1.38 15.75 -5.51
CA PHE A 90 0.51 16.70 -6.19
C PHE A 90 1.39 17.66 -7.02
N PHE A 91 0.82 18.24 -8.07
CA PHE A 91 1.52 19.24 -8.87
C PHE A 91 1.90 20.45 -8.01
N ARG A 92 3.13 20.93 -8.16
CA ARG A 92 3.64 22.10 -7.43
C ARG A 92 2.75 23.32 -7.59
N ARG A 93 2.18 23.49 -8.79
CA ARG A 93 1.10 24.44 -9.06
C ARG A 93 0.08 23.74 -9.95
N GLY A 94 -1.19 23.86 -9.59
CA GLY A 94 -2.29 23.33 -10.37
C GLY A 94 -3.52 24.18 -10.10
N ASP A 95 -3.66 25.26 -10.86
CA ASP A 95 -4.88 26.05 -10.91
C ASP A 95 -5.67 25.58 -12.13
N ILE A 96 -6.87 25.05 -11.90
CA ILE A 96 -7.70 24.46 -12.96
C ILE A 96 -9.13 24.98 -12.74
N ASP A 97 -9.57 25.86 -13.63
CA ASP A 97 -10.93 26.40 -13.64
C ASP A 97 -11.62 25.99 -14.95
N PRO A 98 -12.37 24.87 -14.93
CA PRO A 98 -13.10 24.41 -16.11
C PRO A 98 -14.29 25.31 -16.45
N GLY A 99 -14.75 26.18 -15.54
CA GLY A 99 -15.84 27.11 -15.82
C GLY A 99 -15.43 28.25 -16.76
N ASN A 100 -14.14 28.59 -16.76
CA ASN A 100 -13.54 29.63 -17.59
C ASN A 100 -12.58 29.07 -18.67
N ASP A 101 -12.54 27.75 -18.86
CA ASP A 101 -11.63 27.06 -19.79
C ASP A 101 -10.13 27.36 -19.57
N THR A 102 -9.71 27.64 -18.33
CA THR A 102 -8.33 28.04 -17.99
C THR A 102 -7.65 27.06 -17.06
N PHE A 103 -6.34 26.87 -17.27
CA PHE A 103 -5.47 26.16 -16.33
C PHE A 103 -4.04 26.74 -16.31
N ASP A 104 -3.39 26.72 -15.15
CA ASP A 104 -1.95 26.96 -14.95
C ASP A 104 -1.37 25.81 -14.14
N ILE A 105 -0.48 25.03 -14.76
CA ILE A 105 0.09 23.82 -14.17
C ILE A 105 1.61 23.89 -14.23
N ASP A 106 2.23 23.76 -13.07
CA ASP A 106 3.64 23.39 -12.92
C ASP A 106 3.69 21.90 -12.59
N PRO A 107 4.11 21.03 -13.54
CA PRO A 107 4.03 19.59 -13.38
C PRO A 107 5.09 19.02 -12.44
N SER A 108 5.97 19.86 -11.86
CA SER A 108 6.92 19.39 -10.84
C SER A 108 6.19 18.82 -9.62
N VAL A 109 6.80 17.82 -8.98
CA VAL A 109 6.26 17.04 -7.85
C VAL A 109 7.25 17.07 -6.70
#